data_AF-A0A9P4VKP7-F1
#
_entry.id   AF-A0A9P4VKP7-F1
#
_cell.length_a   1.000
_cell.length_b   1.000
_cell.length_c   1.000
_cell.angle_alpha   90.00
_cell.angle_beta   90.00
_cell.angle_gamma   90.00
#
_symmetry.space_group_name_H-M   'P 1'
#
loop_
_entity.id
_entity.type
_entity.pdbx_description
1 polymer ?
#
loop_
_entity_poly.entity_id
_entity_poly.type
_entity_poly.pdbx_seq_one_letter_code
_entity_poly.pdbx_strand_id
1 'polypeptide(L)'
;MDKVILPKPSALSSHLSTHLSQYPSPDHEQPYISLALQIEHSLRYEHRWTRLHLHTHSPLDGRRLARPMLAGTPPQRLYVHPDEQVEMVSREARKGGKKGGEVLRRGGDGRGEEEGDMEEIWGKRPEREWVLPTHLGEKWTLRRLAEIFGGVGVVPPDRDEGEDDEGADAETKRNMWRSKKRVLLAVVNDDSTIVYYIVHDGIMKPRQN
;
A
#
# COMPACT_ATOMS: atom_id res chain seq x y z
N MET A 1 36.53 39.31 -7.87
CA MET A 1 36.38 37.87 -7.55
C MET A 1 34.95 37.67 -7.12
N ASP A 2 34.08 37.33 -8.05
CA ASP A 2 32.66 37.16 -7.78
C ASP A 2 32.46 35.90 -6.94
N LYS A 3 31.86 36.08 -5.76
CA LYS A 3 31.42 34.98 -4.90
C LYS A 3 30.30 34.26 -5.63
N VAL A 4 30.58 33.08 -6.20
CA VAL A 4 29.56 32.21 -6.78
C VAL A 4 28.64 31.76 -5.64
N ILE A 5 27.48 32.40 -5.52
CA ILE A 5 26.44 32.01 -4.58
C ILE A 5 25.74 30.80 -5.20
N LEU A 6 26.05 29.60 -4.69
CA LEU A 6 25.34 28.39 -5.07
C LEU A 6 23.88 28.50 -4.58
N PRO A 7 22.89 28.13 -5.41
CA PRO A 7 21.50 28.12 -5.00
C PRO A 7 21.29 27.14 -3.83
N LYS A 8 20.38 27.47 -2.92
CA LYS A 8 20.02 26.59 -1.81
C LYS A 8 19.44 25.28 -2.39
N PRO A 9 19.88 24.10 -1.93
CA PRO A 9 19.34 22.83 -2.41
C PRO A 9 17.83 22.73 -2.10
N SER A 10 17.09 22.12 -3.03
CA SER A 10 15.66 21.85 -2.82
C SER A 10 15.44 20.86 -1.68
N ALA A 11 14.23 20.84 -1.11
CA ALA A 11 13.87 19.91 -0.03
C ALA A 11 14.13 18.44 -0.45
N LEU A 12 13.73 18.07 -1.66
CA LEU A 12 13.98 16.75 -2.23
C LEU A 12 15.48 16.45 -2.38
N SER A 13 16.28 17.40 -2.90
CA SER A 13 17.73 17.21 -3.04
C SER A 13 18.41 16.99 -1.68
N SER A 14 18.02 17.75 -0.66
CA SER A 14 18.53 17.56 0.70
C SER A 14 18.10 16.20 1.31
N HIS A 15 16.86 15.78 1.03
CA HIS A 15 16.34 14.48 1.48
C HIS A 15 17.10 13.31 0.83
N LEU A 16 17.29 13.36 -0.49
CA LEU A 16 18.06 12.36 -1.23
C LEU A 16 19.50 12.28 -0.71
N SER A 17 20.20 13.42 -0.60
CA SER A 17 21.59 13.43 -0.12
C SER A 17 21.73 12.86 1.29
N THR A 18 20.75 13.10 2.16
CA THR A 18 20.77 12.61 3.55
C THR A 18 20.51 11.10 3.62
N HIS A 19 19.49 10.62 2.90
CA HIS A 19 19.05 9.24 2.98
C HIS A 19 19.90 8.28 2.13
N LEU A 20 20.47 8.71 1.00
CA LEU A 20 21.36 7.86 0.21
C LEU A 20 22.60 7.42 1.01
N SER A 21 23.09 8.27 1.95
CA SER A 21 24.17 7.89 2.86
C SER A 21 23.79 6.80 3.86
N GLN A 22 22.49 6.60 4.14
CA GLN A 22 22.00 5.57 5.06
C GLN A 22 21.87 4.19 4.39
N TYR A 23 21.82 4.14 3.06
CA TYR A 23 21.69 2.91 2.28
C TYR A 23 22.92 2.68 1.40
N PRO A 24 24.03 2.17 1.97
CA PRO A 24 25.21 1.82 1.19
C PRO A 24 24.86 0.63 0.28
N SER A 25 24.62 0.94 -0.99
CA SER A 25 24.30 -0.02 -2.04
C SER A 25 25.29 0.13 -3.20
N PRO A 26 25.51 -0.94 -3.99
CA PRO A 26 26.33 -0.87 -5.20
C PRO A 26 25.85 0.25 -6.15
N ASP A 27 26.76 0.82 -6.93
CA ASP A 27 26.47 1.97 -7.81
C ASP A 27 25.27 1.74 -8.76
N HIS A 28 25.05 0.50 -9.21
CA HIS A 28 23.94 0.16 -10.10
C HIS A 28 22.56 0.14 -9.41
N GLU A 29 22.51 0.09 -8.08
CA GLU A 29 21.27 0.11 -7.29
C GLU A 29 20.90 1.53 -6.83
N GLN A 30 21.86 2.45 -6.80
CA GLN A 30 21.67 3.85 -6.39
C GLN A 30 20.52 4.55 -7.14
N PRO A 31 20.34 4.38 -8.47
CA PRO A 31 19.21 4.98 -9.18
C PRO A 31 17.84 4.47 -8.70
N TYR A 32 17.76 3.21 -8.24
CA TYR A 32 16.51 2.65 -7.73
C TYR A 32 16.20 3.16 -6.32
N ILE A 33 17.23 3.38 -5.50
CA ILE A 33 17.06 3.97 -4.16
C ILE A 33 16.67 5.44 -4.28
N SER A 34 17.32 6.22 -5.14
CA SER A 34 16.97 7.63 -5.35
C SER A 34 15.53 7.78 -5.86
N LEU A 35 15.12 6.93 -6.80
CA LEU A 35 13.75 6.85 -7.29
C LEU A 35 12.76 6.51 -6.17
N ALA A 36 13.10 5.53 -5.32
CA ALA A 36 12.26 5.19 -4.18
C ALA A 36 12.12 6.35 -3.20
N LEU A 37 13.22 7.03 -2.85
CA LEU A 37 13.19 8.18 -1.94
C LEU A 37 12.43 9.38 -2.53
N GLN A 38 12.47 9.59 -3.85
CA GLN A 38 11.65 10.59 -4.54
C GLN A 38 10.15 10.28 -4.39
N ILE A 39 9.76 9.03 -4.62
CA ILE A 39 8.36 8.61 -4.48
C ILE A 39 7.94 8.68 -3.00
N GLU A 40 8.79 8.26 -2.07
CA GLU A 40 8.55 8.39 -0.63
C GLU A 40 8.25 9.85 -0.25
N HIS A 41 9.02 10.79 -0.78
CA HIS A 41 8.83 12.22 -0.53
C HIS A 41 7.46 12.69 -1.03
N SER A 42 7.06 12.37 -2.27
CA SER A 42 5.73 12.71 -2.79
C SER A 42 4.61 12.03 -1.98
N LEU A 43 4.75 10.75 -1.67
CA LEU A 43 3.78 10.02 -0.84
C LEU A 43 3.58 10.68 0.53
N ARG A 44 4.66 11.09 1.20
CA ARG A 44 4.61 11.72 2.52
C ARG A 44 3.99 13.11 2.47
N TYR A 45 4.45 13.97 1.56
CA TYR A 45 4.14 15.40 1.61
C TYR A 45 2.97 15.81 0.71
N GLU A 46 2.73 15.12 -0.39
CA GLU A 46 1.63 15.42 -1.32
C GLU A 46 0.43 14.52 -1.04
N HIS A 47 0.67 13.23 -0.82
CA HIS A 47 -0.39 12.25 -0.59
C HIS A 47 -0.65 11.93 0.89
N ARG A 48 0.09 12.55 1.81
CA ARG A 48 -0.09 12.43 3.27
C ARG A 48 -0.04 10.99 3.79
N TRP A 49 0.78 10.14 3.16
CA TRP A 49 1.03 8.78 3.63
C TRP A 49 1.82 8.79 4.93
N THR A 50 1.54 7.81 5.78
CA THR A 50 2.18 7.62 7.08
C THR A 50 2.89 6.27 7.13
N ARG A 51 3.74 6.04 8.14
CA ARG A 51 4.48 4.77 8.33
C ARG A 51 5.25 4.31 7.09
N LEU A 52 5.76 5.26 6.31
CA LEU A 52 6.56 5.00 5.11
C LEU A 52 7.90 4.38 5.50
N HIS A 53 8.25 3.27 4.87
CA HIS A 53 9.51 2.57 5.07
C HIS A 53 10.05 1.98 3.77
N LEU A 54 11.35 2.11 3.56
CA LEU A 54 12.06 1.55 2.41
C LEU A 54 12.58 0.14 2.76
N HIS A 55 12.07 -0.85 2.03
CA HIS A 55 12.50 -2.24 2.10
C HIS A 55 13.50 -2.53 0.98
N THR A 56 14.75 -2.80 1.35
CA THR A 56 15.78 -3.32 0.43
C THR A 56 15.90 -4.85 0.49
N HIS A 57 15.38 -5.44 1.58
CA HIS A 57 15.36 -6.88 1.81
C HIS A 57 13.91 -7.36 1.96
N SER A 58 13.67 -8.59 1.53
CA SER A 58 12.39 -9.26 1.61
C SER A 58 12.02 -9.45 3.08
N PRO A 59 10.82 -9.05 3.50
CA PRO A 59 10.34 -9.32 4.85
C PRO A 59 10.00 -10.80 5.09
N LEU A 60 9.91 -11.63 4.04
CA LEU A 60 9.57 -13.05 4.16
C LEU A 60 10.80 -13.90 4.46
N ASP A 61 11.86 -13.70 3.68
CA ASP A 61 13.05 -14.57 3.71
C ASP A 61 14.34 -13.83 4.08
N GLY A 62 14.28 -12.51 4.32
CA GLY A 62 15.46 -11.65 4.56
C GLY A 62 16.39 -11.48 3.34
N ARG A 63 16.09 -12.12 2.22
CA ARG A 63 16.89 -12.02 0.98
C ARG A 63 16.79 -10.63 0.38
N ARG A 64 17.85 -10.17 -0.31
CA ARG A 64 17.79 -8.90 -1.05
C ARG A 64 16.70 -8.93 -2.11
N LEU A 65 15.88 -7.89 -2.14
CA LEU A 65 14.88 -7.73 -3.18
C LEU A 65 15.56 -7.34 -4.49
N ALA A 66 15.03 -7.82 -5.61
CA ALA A 66 15.53 -7.44 -6.94
C ALA A 66 15.49 -5.91 -7.15
N ARG A 67 14.54 -5.23 -6.49
CA ARG A 67 14.43 -3.77 -6.44
C ARG A 67 13.90 -3.33 -5.07
N PRO A 68 14.31 -2.15 -4.57
CA PRO A 68 13.78 -1.62 -3.33
C PRO A 68 12.27 -1.35 -3.46
N MET A 69 11.53 -1.70 -2.40
CA MET A 69 10.10 -1.53 -2.28
C MET A 69 9.80 -0.53 -1.18
N LEU A 70 8.77 0.30 -1.34
CA LEU A 70 8.27 1.13 -0.26
C LEU A 70 7.06 0.43 0.37
N ALA A 71 6.88 0.63 1.67
CA ALA A 71 5.67 0.23 2.36
C ALA A 71 5.15 1.40 3.18
N GLY A 72 3.84 1.63 3.19
CA GLY A 72 3.26 2.71 3.98
C GLY A 72 1.74 2.67 4.00
N THR A 73 1.16 3.54 4.81
CA THR A 73 -0.27 3.61 5.05
C THR A 73 -0.84 4.88 4.41
N PRO A 74 -1.68 4.76 3.38
CA PRO A 74 -2.34 5.89 2.74
C PRO A 74 -3.37 6.51 3.70
N PRO A 75 -3.73 7.80 3.54
CA PRO A 75 -4.73 8.45 4.39
C PRO A 75 -6.15 7.89 4.20
N GLN A 76 -6.41 7.31 3.02
CA GLN A 76 -7.65 6.64 2.66
C GLN A 76 -7.32 5.34 1.95
N ARG A 77 -8.22 4.36 2.07
CA ARG A 77 -8.06 3.07 1.40
C ARG A 77 -8.08 3.24 -0.12
N LEU A 78 -7.05 2.73 -0.81
CA LEU A 78 -6.84 2.96 -2.25
C LEU A 78 -7.59 1.98 -3.14
N TYR A 79 -7.91 0.79 -2.63
CA TYR A 79 -8.59 -0.25 -3.38
C TYR A 79 -9.64 -0.95 -2.53
N VAL A 80 -10.82 -1.10 -3.12
CA VAL A 80 -11.93 -1.89 -2.60
C VAL A 80 -12.17 -3.00 -3.59
N HIS A 81 -12.20 -4.25 -3.13
CA HIS A 81 -12.42 -5.39 -4.03
C HIS A 81 -13.82 -5.29 -4.66
N PRO A 82 -14.00 -5.64 -5.94
CA PRO A 82 -15.33 -5.56 -6.59
C PRO A 82 -16.39 -6.37 -5.85
N ASP A 83 -16.06 -7.56 -5.35
CA ASP A 83 -17.00 -8.36 -4.56
C ASP A 83 -17.37 -7.68 -3.21
N GLU A 84 -16.46 -6.88 -2.64
CA GLU A 84 -16.79 -6.01 -1.47
C GLU A 84 -17.85 -5.00 -1.85
N GLN A 85 -17.69 -4.37 -3.02
CA GLN A 85 -18.60 -3.34 -3.48
C GLN A 85 -19.99 -3.92 -3.71
N VAL A 86 -20.07 -5.11 -4.32
CA VAL A 86 -21.34 -5.81 -4.53
C VAL A 86 -21.99 -6.17 -3.19
N GLU A 87 -21.21 -6.65 -2.22
CA GLU A 87 -21.75 -6.97 -0.90
C GLU A 87 -22.25 -5.71 -0.17
N MET A 88 -21.48 -4.62 -0.20
CA MET A 88 -21.89 -3.33 0.37
C MET A 88 -23.21 -2.85 -0.24
N VAL A 89 -23.32 -2.84 -1.57
CA VAL A 89 -24.54 -2.43 -2.29
C VAL A 89 -25.72 -3.38 -1.97
N SER A 90 -25.47 -4.69 -1.96
CA SER A 90 -26.51 -5.70 -1.66
C SER A 90 -27.03 -5.58 -0.22
N ARG A 91 -26.17 -5.22 0.73
CA ARG A 91 -26.53 -5.00 2.14
C ARG A 91 -27.32 -3.70 2.34
N GLU A 92 -26.97 -2.62 1.63
CA GLU A 92 -27.75 -1.38 1.64
C GLU A 92 -29.19 -1.61 1.12
N ALA A 93 -29.35 -2.38 0.05
CA ALA A 93 -30.66 -2.76 -0.48
C ALA A 93 -31.49 -3.56 0.56
N ARG A 94 -30.84 -4.46 1.32
CA ARG A 94 -31.48 -5.20 2.42
C ARG A 94 -31.93 -4.29 3.58
N LYS A 95 -31.13 -3.29 3.94
CA LYS A 95 -31.48 -2.30 4.99
C LYS A 95 -32.63 -1.38 4.53
N GLY A 96 -32.64 -0.97 3.27
CA GLY A 96 -33.72 -0.17 2.68
C GLY A 96 -35.08 -0.89 2.63
N GLY A 97 -35.07 -2.21 2.39
CA GLY A 97 -36.29 -3.03 2.38
C GLY A 97 -36.94 -3.23 3.75
N LYS A 98 -36.16 -3.23 4.85
CA LYS A 98 -36.70 -3.33 6.22
C LYS A 98 -37.45 -2.07 6.67
N LYS A 99 -37.00 -0.88 6.25
CA LYS A 99 -37.66 0.39 6.59
C LYS A 99 -39.06 0.56 5.95
N GLY A 100 -39.39 -0.20 4.90
CA GLY A 100 -40.73 -0.20 4.29
C GLY A 100 -41.75 -1.13 4.97
N GLY A 101 -41.31 -2.06 5.83
CA GLY A 101 -42.18 -3.03 6.51
C GLY A 101 -42.38 -2.79 8.01
N GLU A 102 -41.63 -1.85 8.60
CA GLU A 102 -41.56 -1.63 10.05
C GLU A 102 -42.46 -0.46 10.51
N VAL A 103 -43.76 -0.53 10.20
CA VAL A 103 -44.81 0.28 10.88
C VAL A 103 -45.70 -0.60 11.76
N LEU A 104 -45.49 -1.93 11.78
CA LEU A 104 -46.27 -2.86 12.59
C LEU A 104 -45.37 -3.85 13.33
N ARG A 105 -44.67 -3.38 14.37
CA ARG A 105 -44.47 -4.12 15.65
C ARG A 105 -43.55 -3.34 16.58
N ARG A 106 -44.18 -2.58 17.48
CA ARG A 106 -43.53 -2.01 18.66
C ARG A 106 -43.25 -3.12 19.66
N GLY A 107 -41.99 -3.27 20.05
CA GLY A 107 -41.58 -3.90 21.30
C GLY A 107 -40.52 -5.00 21.13
N GLY A 108 -39.29 -4.70 21.56
CA GLY A 108 -38.29 -5.75 21.81
C GLY A 108 -36.84 -5.31 21.61
N ASP A 109 -36.23 -4.91 22.72
CA ASP A 109 -34.81 -5.09 23.10
C ASP A 109 -33.69 -4.40 22.29
N GLY A 110 -32.97 -3.52 22.98
CA GLY A 110 -31.90 -2.67 22.47
C GLY A 110 -30.55 -3.41 22.39
N ARG A 111 -30.33 -4.12 21.27
CA ARG A 111 -29.01 -4.66 20.87
C ARG A 111 -28.69 -4.45 19.38
N GLY A 112 -29.18 -3.35 18.80
CA GLY A 112 -29.02 -3.07 17.36
C GLY A 112 -27.96 -2.02 17.00
N GLU A 113 -27.29 -1.42 17.99
CA GLU A 113 -26.47 -0.22 17.78
C GLU A 113 -24.97 -0.52 17.61
N GLU A 114 -24.44 -1.63 18.17
CA GLU A 114 -23.00 -1.96 18.10
C GLU A 114 -22.56 -2.58 16.74
N GLU A 115 -23.45 -3.25 16.00
CA GLU A 115 -23.12 -3.84 14.70
C GLU A 115 -22.94 -2.78 13.60
N GLY A 116 -23.64 -1.65 13.68
CA GLY A 116 -23.52 -0.54 12.72
C GLY A 116 -22.17 0.16 12.80
N ASP A 117 -21.65 0.33 14.01
CA ASP A 117 -20.34 0.91 14.27
C ASP A 117 -19.21 -0.01 13.77
N MET A 118 -19.33 -1.32 13.96
CA MET A 118 -18.33 -2.28 13.49
C MET A 118 -18.26 -2.37 11.94
N GLU A 119 -19.38 -2.15 11.23
CA GLU A 119 -19.45 -2.15 9.76
C GLU A 119 -18.88 -0.89 9.10
N GLU A 120 -19.08 0.31 9.67
CA GLU A 120 -18.45 1.55 9.16
C GLU A 120 -16.92 1.52 9.32
N ILE A 121 -16.45 0.75 10.30
CA ILE A 121 -15.06 0.57 10.66
C ILE A 121 -14.31 -0.39 9.72
N TRP A 122 -14.94 -1.36 9.05
CA TRP A 122 -14.24 -2.31 8.16
C TRP A 122 -13.92 -1.74 6.77
N GLY A 123 -14.84 -1.00 6.15
CA GLY A 123 -14.66 -0.48 4.79
C GLY A 123 -13.77 0.76 4.66
N LYS A 124 -13.54 1.48 5.78
CA LYS A 124 -12.84 2.78 5.79
C LYS A 124 -11.42 2.75 6.34
N ARG A 125 -10.97 1.63 6.93
CA ARG A 125 -9.63 1.58 7.54
C ARG A 125 -8.56 1.70 6.45
N PRO A 126 -7.60 2.62 6.60
CA PRO A 126 -6.48 2.70 5.70
C PRO A 126 -5.66 1.40 5.83
N GLU A 127 -5.34 0.80 4.70
CA GLU A 127 -4.58 -0.44 4.63
C GLU A 127 -3.13 -0.15 4.24
N ARG A 128 -2.16 -0.80 4.89
CA ARG A 128 -0.76 -0.68 4.51
C ARG A 128 -0.54 -1.26 3.11
N GLU A 129 0.09 -0.53 2.22
CA GLU A 129 0.31 -0.92 0.82
C GLU A 129 1.80 -1.02 0.48
N TRP A 130 2.13 -2.00 -0.34
CA TRP A 130 3.42 -2.05 -1.04
C TRP A 130 3.39 -1.05 -2.18
N VAL A 131 4.43 -0.26 -2.34
CA VAL A 131 4.63 0.63 -3.47
C VAL A 131 5.91 0.21 -4.20
N LEU A 132 5.81 0.00 -5.51
CA LEU A 132 6.91 -0.37 -6.39
C LEU A 132 7.39 0.88 -7.16
N PRO A 133 8.56 1.44 -6.82
CA PRO A 133 9.11 2.60 -7.50
C PRO A 133 9.57 2.27 -8.91
N THR A 134 9.07 2.98 -9.91
CA THR A 134 9.33 2.68 -11.33
C THR A 134 9.60 3.95 -12.11
N HIS A 135 10.52 3.89 -13.07
CA HIS A 135 10.72 4.98 -14.02
C HIS A 135 10.00 4.66 -15.33
N LEU A 136 9.41 5.67 -15.99
CA LEU A 136 8.69 5.48 -17.25
C LEU A 136 9.54 4.82 -18.35
N GLY A 137 10.82 5.19 -18.42
CA GLY A 137 11.77 4.63 -19.40
C GLY A 137 12.23 3.19 -19.10
N GLU A 138 11.81 2.57 -17.99
CA GLU A 138 12.26 1.23 -17.63
C GLU A 138 11.50 0.14 -18.40
N LYS A 139 12.25 -0.82 -18.95
CA LYS A 139 11.68 -1.98 -19.63
C LYS A 139 11.28 -3.05 -18.62
N TRP A 140 9.98 -3.29 -18.50
CA TRP A 140 9.44 -4.34 -17.63
C TRP A 140 9.30 -5.68 -18.36
N THR A 141 9.74 -6.74 -17.70
CA THR A 141 9.45 -8.12 -18.11
C THR A 141 8.58 -8.79 -17.05
N LEU A 142 7.75 -9.76 -17.47
CA LEU A 142 6.94 -10.54 -16.53
C LEU A 142 7.80 -11.26 -15.49
N ARG A 143 9.00 -11.72 -15.88
CA ARG A 143 9.96 -12.35 -14.97
C ARG A 143 10.38 -11.41 -13.85
N ARG A 144 10.76 -10.17 -14.18
CA ARG A 144 11.17 -9.16 -13.18
C ARG A 144 10.01 -8.83 -12.24
N LEU A 145 8.80 -8.73 -12.77
CA LEU A 145 7.60 -8.52 -11.94
C LEU A 145 7.37 -9.71 -11.00
N ALA A 146 7.47 -10.95 -11.51
CA ALA A 146 7.31 -12.16 -10.71
C ALA A 146 8.36 -12.28 -9.58
N GLU A 147 9.61 -11.91 -9.85
CA GLU A 147 10.68 -11.89 -8.83
C GLU A 147 10.34 -10.90 -7.69
N ILE A 148 9.78 -9.73 -8.01
CA ILE A 148 9.34 -8.75 -7.00
C ILE A 148 8.16 -9.30 -6.19
N PHE A 149 7.13 -9.83 -6.85
CA PHE A 149 5.97 -10.44 -6.19
C PHE A 149 6.35 -11.65 -5.34
N GLY A 150 7.38 -12.41 -5.73
CA GLY A 150 7.96 -13.50 -4.95
C GLY A 150 8.58 -13.01 -3.64
N GLY A 151 9.24 -11.85 -3.66
CA GLY A 151 9.91 -11.28 -2.49
C GLY A 151 9.01 -10.52 -1.52
N VAL A 152 7.75 -10.24 -1.85
CA VAL A 152 6.82 -9.50 -0.98
C VAL A 152 5.65 -10.35 -0.49
N GLY A 153 5.21 -10.07 0.74
CA GLY A 153 3.99 -10.65 1.32
C GLY A 153 2.71 -9.97 0.83
N VAL A 154 1.55 -10.53 1.18
CA VAL A 154 0.22 -9.95 0.87
C VAL A 154 0.02 -8.58 1.52
N VAL A 155 0.55 -8.42 2.74
CA VAL A 155 0.55 -7.18 3.50
C VAL A 155 1.99 -6.86 3.90
N PRO A 156 2.46 -5.61 3.77
CA PRO A 156 3.74 -5.21 4.33
C PRO A 156 3.74 -5.29 5.87
N PRO A 157 4.76 -5.85 6.52
CA PRO A 157 4.84 -5.90 7.99
C PRO A 157 5.04 -4.50 8.57
N ASP A 158 4.45 -4.19 9.73
CA ASP A 158 4.75 -2.93 10.43
C ASP A 158 6.07 -3.09 11.22
N ARG A 159 6.99 -2.14 11.08
CA ARG A 159 8.35 -2.23 11.68
C ARG A 159 8.34 -2.06 13.21
N ASP A 160 7.25 -1.55 13.77
CA ASP A 160 7.07 -1.29 15.21
C ASP A 160 6.42 -2.45 15.97
N GLU A 161 6.03 -3.54 15.29
CA GLU A 161 5.58 -4.77 15.93
C GLU A 161 6.83 -5.62 16.23
N GLY A 162 7.39 -5.43 17.42
CA GLY A 162 8.42 -6.31 17.97
C GLY A 162 7.91 -7.76 18.07
N GLU A 163 8.86 -8.71 18.09
CA GLU A 163 8.65 -10.16 18.14
C GLU A 163 7.94 -10.70 19.42
N ASP A 164 7.16 -9.87 20.12
CA ASP A 164 6.55 -10.17 21.43
C ASP A 164 5.00 -10.06 21.42
N ASP A 165 4.33 -10.52 20.37
CA ASP A 165 2.87 -10.75 20.42
C ASP A 165 2.52 -12.18 19.97
N GLU A 166 2.93 -13.16 20.79
CA GLU A 166 2.19 -14.42 20.95
C GLU A 166 0.83 -14.15 21.64
N GLY A 167 0.03 -13.27 21.03
CA GLY A 167 -1.30 -12.87 21.44
C GLY A 167 -2.25 -13.08 20.26
N ALA A 168 -3.05 -14.13 20.32
CA ALA A 168 -3.95 -14.62 19.26
C ALA A 168 -5.12 -13.68 18.90
N ASP A 169 -4.94 -12.36 18.87
CA ASP A 169 -6.01 -11.38 18.64
C ASP A 169 -5.66 -10.20 17.71
N ALA A 170 -4.41 -10.02 17.28
CA ALA A 170 -4.05 -9.02 16.25
C ALA A 170 -4.26 -9.54 14.81
N GLU A 171 -4.31 -10.86 14.60
CA GLU A 171 -4.59 -11.48 13.30
C GLU A 171 -6.08 -11.37 12.86
N THR A 172 -6.97 -10.99 13.80
CA THR A 172 -8.43 -11.18 13.69
C THR A 172 -9.20 -10.08 12.92
N LYS A 173 -8.53 -9.11 12.26
CA LYS A 173 -9.24 -8.19 11.33
C LYS A 173 -8.52 -8.00 9.99
N ARG A 174 -7.84 -9.04 9.48
CA ARG A 174 -7.41 -9.04 8.07
C ARG A 174 -8.65 -8.92 7.20
N ASN A 175 -8.74 -7.85 6.41
CA ASN A 175 -9.82 -7.69 5.42
C ASN A 175 -9.87 -8.96 4.58
N MET A 176 -10.95 -9.74 4.70
CA MET A 176 -11.06 -11.06 4.09
C MET A 176 -10.87 -10.99 2.57
N TRP A 177 -11.15 -9.83 1.96
CA TRP A 177 -11.03 -9.61 0.52
C TRP A 177 -9.61 -9.19 0.09
N ARG A 178 -8.66 -9.12 1.03
CA ARG A 178 -7.23 -8.96 0.77
C ARG A 178 -6.54 -10.33 0.69
N SER A 179 -7.02 -11.18 -0.20
CA SER A 179 -6.52 -12.56 -0.37
C SER A 179 -5.36 -12.70 -1.35
N LYS A 180 -5.12 -11.69 -2.20
CA LYS A 180 -4.04 -11.69 -3.21
C LYS A 180 -2.99 -10.63 -2.91
N LYS A 181 -1.76 -10.92 -3.31
CA LYS A 181 -0.69 -9.92 -3.31
C LYS A 181 -1.06 -8.79 -4.26
N ARG A 182 -0.87 -7.56 -3.81
CA ARG A 182 -1.04 -6.36 -4.63
C ARG A 182 0.05 -5.35 -4.31
N VAL A 183 0.43 -4.58 -5.32
CA VAL A 183 1.40 -3.50 -5.21
C VAL A 183 0.88 -2.26 -5.93
N LEU A 184 1.16 -1.09 -5.39
CA LEU A 184 0.97 0.19 -6.03
C LEU A 184 2.20 0.50 -6.88
N LEU A 185 2.12 0.34 -8.19
CA LEU A 185 3.16 0.72 -9.12
C LEU A 185 3.20 2.24 -9.24
N ALA A 186 4.23 2.88 -8.71
CA ALA A 186 4.44 4.32 -8.79
C ALA A 186 5.44 4.60 -9.92
N VAL A 187 4.97 5.17 -11.03
CA VAL A 187 5.75 5.45 -12.24
C VAL A 187 6.10 6.93 -12.27
N VAL A 188 7.39 7.24 -12.20
CA VAL A 188 7.94 8.59 -12.30
C VAL A 188 8.30 8.88 -13.75
N ASN A 189 7.89 10.06 -14.21
CA ASN A 189 8.22 10.61 -15.52
C ASN A 189 9.36 11.64 -15.42
N ASP A 190 9.98 11.96 -16.55
CA ASP A 190 11.07 12.96 -16.62
C ASP A 190 10.61 14.38 -16.26
N ASP A 191 9.31 14.67 -16.38
CA ASP A 191 8.69 15.94 -15.95
C ASP A 191 8.37 15.99 -14.45
N SER A 192 8.82 15.00 -13.68
CA SER A 192 8.53 14.79 -12.25
C SER A 192 7.08 14.41 -11.93
N THR A 193 6.22 14.16 -12.92
CA THR A 193 4.88 13.62 -12.68
C THR A 193 5.00 12.17 -12.21
N ILE A 194 4.21 11.81 -11.18
CA ILE A 194 4.14 10.43 -10.68
C ILE A 194 2.73 9.88 -10.93
N VAL A 195 2.66 8.74 -11.60
CA VAL A 195 1.40 8.03 -11.88
C VAL A 195 1.35 6.74 -11.06
N TYR A 196 0.23 6.51 -10.38
CA TYR A 196 0.04 5.35 -9.52
C TYR A 196 -0.94 4.36 -10.16
N TYR A 197 -0.52 3.10 -10.29
CA TYR A 197 -1.36 1.99 -10.76
C TYR A 197 -1.44 0.91 -9.70
N ILE A 198 -2.61 0.27 -9.55
CA ILE A 198 -2.76 -0.89 -8.67
C ILE A 198 -2.55 -2.15 -9.50
N VAL A 199 -1.58 -2.97 -9.10
CA VAL A 199 -1.21 -4.21 -9.78
C VAL A 199 -1.47 -5.38 -8.83
N HIS A 200 -2.23 -6.36 -9.30
CA HIS A 200 -2.54 -7.58 -8.56
C HIS A 200 -1.71 -8.75 -9.09
N ASP A 201 -1.38 -9.67 -8.19
CA ASP A 201 -0.92 -11.00 -8.56
C ASP A 201 -2.08 -11.74 -9.22
N GLY A 202 -1.96 -11.98 -10.52
CA GLY A 202 -3.04 -12.53 -11.33
C GLY A 202 -3.29 -14.00 -11.01
N ILE A 203 -4.56 -14.43 -11.12
CA ILE A 203 -4.86 -15.86 -11.17
C ILE A 203 -4.61 -16.34 -12.60
N MET A 204 -3.58 -17.15 -12.81
CA MET A 204 -3.48 -17.97 -14.02
C MET A 204 -4.55 -19.05 -13.93
N LYS A 205 -5.62 -18.93 -14.74
CA LYS A 205 -6.56 -20.04 -14.92
C LYS A 205 -5.74 -21.24 -15.44
N PRO A 206 -5.86 -22.44 -14.84
CA PRO A 206 -5.13 -23.60 -15.31
C PRO A 206 -5.50 -23.82 -16.78
N ARG A 207 -4.48 -23.94 -17.64
CA ARG A 207 -4.69 -24.33 -19.03
C ARG A 207 -5.29 -25.74 -19.01
N GLN A 208 -6.55 -25.87 -19.39
CA GLN A 208 -7.12 -27.16 -19.76
C GLN A 208 -6.35 -27.62 -21.00
N ASN A 209 -5.50 -28.63 -20.82
CA ASN A 209 -4.99 -29.47 -21.90
C ASN A 209 -5.95 -30.64 -22.09
#